data_AF-A0AAN8HL63-F1
#
_entry.id   AF-A0AAN8HL63-F1
#
_cell.length_a   1.000
_cell.length_b   1.000
_cell.length_c   1.000
_cell.angle_alpha   90.00
_cell.angle_beta   90.00
_cell.angle_gamma   90.00
#
_symmetry.space_group_name_H-M   'P 1'
#
loop_
_entity.id
_entity.type
_entity.pdbx_description
1 polymer ?
#
loop_
_entity_poly.entity_id
_entity_poly.type
_entity_poly.pdbx_seq_one_letter_code
_entity_poly.pdbx_strand_id
1 'polypeptide(L)'
;MSDTTDLLTSRDTQDAPGDDVSSLPPPYQGEQPPPYQGEQPPPYQGEQPPPYQGEQPPPYSAAKTDTTWTQQSSTGYESFRDIIPERLPDTTPLIASSSFDDKIVRRAFVRKVFSILTLQLLFTFSVVCVFTFSSVVKDAVQTSLGAYLSSIIIFLVVSLALSYRRDFSRRHPWNILGLVVVTLSLSYMVGTIASFHGSTSVVITMGVTLAVTVAIIVFSAQTRYDFTVCYGVLLILSVDLIMFGIFSTFYSSYLGDIAYGCFGALLYSLFLMIDCQLMMGAMSNRLSPEEYINAALNIYLDVMLIFLYLLGRR
;
A
#
# COMPACT_ATOMS: atom_id res chain seq x y z
N MET A 1 -20.59 71.02 48.01
CA MET A 1 -19.47 71.63 47.26
C MET A 1 -18.25 70.78 47.58
N SER A 2 -17.84 69.98 46.59
CA SER A 2 -16.58 69.22 46.51
C SER A 2 -16.37 68.06 47.48
N ASP A 3 -16.50 66.85 46.92
CA ASP A 3 -16.07 65.53 47.41
C ASP A 3 -14.56 65.45 47.68
N THR A 4 -14.17 64.72 48.74
CA THR A 4 -12.92 63.95 48.79
C THR A 4 -13.00 62.86 49.88
N THR A 5 -13.00 61.61 49.41
CA THR A 5 -12.29 60.40 49.87
C THR A 5 -12.06 60.07 51.35
N ASP A 6 -12.19 58.76 51.60
CA ASP A 6 -11.71 57.92 52.71
C ASP A 6 -12.54 57.89 53.99
N LEU A 7 -12.87 56.66 54.43
CA LEU A 7 -12.48 56.12 55.74
C LEU A 7 -13.16 54.76 56.04
N LEU A 8 -12.31 53.81 56.44
CA LEU A 8 -12.46 52.88 57.58
C LEU A 8 -13.38 51.64 57.47
N THR A 9 -12.68 50.52 57.26
CA THR A 9 -12.72 49.27 58.03
C THR A 9 -13.37 49.34 59.43
N SER A 10 -14.31 48.43 59.75
CA SER A 10 -14.29 47.59 60.97
C SER A 10 -15.58 46.79 61.24
N ARG A 11 -15.36 45.51 61.61
CA ARG A 11 -16.00 44.72 62.68
C ARG A 11 -17.39 44.08 62.49
N ASP A 12 -17.35 42.76 62.29
CA ASP A 12 -17.76 41.67 63.19
C ASP A 12 -18.97 41.79 64.15
N THR A 13 -19.69 40.64 64.20
CA THR A 13 -20.57 40.09 65.27
C THR A 13 -21.90 40.84 65.49
N GLN A 14 -23.08 40.24 65.67
CA GLN A 14 -23.57 39.00 66.29
C GLN A 14 -25.08 38.95 65.86
N ASP A 15 -25.70 37.86 65.42
CA ASP A 15 -26.46 36.92 66.25
C ASP A 15 -27.32 36.00 65.33
N ALA A 16 -27.39 34.72 65.66
CA ALA A 16 -28.39 33.75 65.20
C ALA A 16 -29.33 33.46 66.40
N PRO A 17 -30.60 33.00 66.26
CA PRO A 17 -30.90 31.65 65.73
C PRO A 17 -32.28 31.51 65.04
N GLY A 18 -32.51 30.35 64.40
CA GLY A 18 -33.87 29.90 64.05
C GLY A 18 -33.94 29.14 62.74
N ASP A 19 -33.78 27.82 62.83
CA ASP A 19 -34.57 26.79 62.16
C ASP A 19 -35.03 27.05 60.71
N ASP A 20 -34.37 26.41 59.74
CA ASP A 20 -35.10 25.51 58.83
C ASP A 20 -34.17 24.60 58.01
N VAL A 21 -34.31 23.31 58.30
CA VAL A 21 -34.16 22.10 57.49
C VAL A 21 -33.38 22.21 56.17
N SER A 22 -32.23 21.54 56.16
CA SER A 22 -31.52 21.07 54.98
C SER A 22 -32.45 20.38 53.96
N SER A 23 -32.56 20.95 52.76
CA SER A 23 -33.02 20.24 51.56
C SER A 23 -31.84 20.03 50.62
N LEU A 24 -31.05 18.99 50.91
CA LEU A 24 -30.17 18.37 49.91
C LEU A 24 -31.03 17.87 48.75
N PRO A 25 -30.60 18.03 47.48
CA PRO A 25 -31.24 17.33 46.38
C PRO A 25 -31.14 15.82 46.59
N PRO A 26 -32.18 15.03 46.22
CA PRO A 26 -32.20 13.61 46.49
C PRO A 26 -31.03 12.91 45.77
N PRO A 27 -30.45 11.85 46.37
CA PRO A 27 -29.48 11.03 45.67
C PRO A 27 -30.15 10.41 44.45
N TYR A 28 -29.50 10.49 43.29
CA TYR A 28 -29.86 9.69 42.12
C TYR A 28 -29.86 8.22 42.54
N GLN A 29 -31.04 7.65 42.75
CA GLN A 29 -31.21 6.21 42.75
C GLN A 29 -30.89 5.75 41.33
N GLY A 30 -29.75 5.08 41.17
CA GLY A 30 -29.49 4.33 39.96
C GLY A 30 -30.59 3.30 39.80
N GLU A 31 -31.42 3.46 38.77
CA GLU A 31 -32.24 2.37 38.27
C GLU A 31 -31.30 1.25 37.84
N GLN A 32 -31.24 0.18 38.63
CA GLN A 32 -30.65 -1.07 38.17
C GLN A 32 -31.46 -1.52 36.94
N PRO A 33 -30.83 -1.78 35.79
CA PRO A 33 -31.51 -2.45 34.70
C PRO A 33 -31.99 -3.83 35.22
N PRO A 34 -33.11 -4.36 34.68
CA PRO A 34 -33.63 -5.66 35.10
C PRO A 34 -32.55 -6.73 34.95
N PRO A 35 -32.55 -7.77 35.80
CA PRO A 35 -31.60 -8.86 35.63
C PRO A 35 -31.78 -9.44 34.24
N TYR A 36 -30.70 -9.48 33.46
CA TYR A 36 -30.65 -10.32 32.28
C TYR A 36 -30.96 -11.75 32.74
N GLN A 37 -32.16 -12.24 32.46
CA GLN A 37 -32.36 -13.67 32.34
C GLN A 37 -31.50 -14.08 31.15
N GLY A 38 -30.37 -14.73 31.44
CA GLY A 38 -29.62 -15.41 30.41
C GLY A 38 -30.53 -16.45 29.79
N GLU A 39 -30.96 -16.21 28.55
CA GLU A 39 -31.38 -17.31 27.69
C GLU A 39 -30.12 -18.17 27.50
N GLN A 40 -30.09 -19.31 28.21
CA GLN A 40 -29.17 -20.38 27.84
C GLN A 40 -29.48 -20.74 26.38
N PRO A 41 -28.48 -20.75 25.48
CA PRO A 41 -28.68 -21.38 24.20
C PRO A 41 -29.10 -22.84 24.44
N PRO A 42 -30.02 -23.39 23.63
CA PRO A 42 -30.42 -24.78 23.78
C PRO A 42 -29.18 -25.68 23.73
N PRO A 43 -29.15 -26.80 24.48
CA PRO A 43 -28.04 -27.73 24.38
C PRO A 43 -27.95 -28.17 22.92
N TYR A 44 -26.77 -28.04 22.33
CA TYR A 44 -26.45 -28.70 21.08
C TYR A 44 -26.70 -30.20 21.26
N GLN A 45 -27.85 -30.68 20.77
CA GLN A 45 -27.97 -32.08 20.42
C GLN A 45 -27.05 -32.28 19.22
N GLY A 46 -25.97 -33.04 19.43
CA GLY A 46 -25.11 -33.46 18.34
C GLY A 46 -25.94 -34.30 17.36
N GLU A 47 -26.33 -33.71 16.24
CA GLU A 47 -26.70 -34.49 15.06
C GLU A 47 -25.44 -35.19 14.57
N GLN A 48 -25.36 -36.50 14.82
CA GLN A 48 -24.41 -37.35 14.13
C GLN A 48 -24.67 -37.22 12.62
N PRO A 49 -23.64 -36.94 11.80
CA PRO A 49 -23.80 -37.03 10.36
C PRO A 49 -24.15 -38.49 9.99
N PRO A 50 -25.00 -38.70 8.97
CA PRO A 50 -25.40 -40.05 8.56
C PRO A 50 -24.16 -40.85 8.09
N PRO A 51 -24.16 -42.18 8.27
CA PRO A 51 -23.06 -43.02 7.84
C PRO A 51 -22.97 -42.97 6.32
N TYR A 52 -21.80 -42.61 5.80
CA TYR A 52 -21.47 -42.77 4.38
C TYR A 52 -21.63 -44.25 4.01
N GLN A 53 -22.69 -44.58 3.28
CA GLN A 53 -22.71 -45.80 2.47
C GLN A 53 -21.88 -45.53 1.23
N GLY A 54 -20.76 -46.26 1.10
CA GLY A 54 -19.90 -46.17 -0.08
C GLY A 54 -20.62 -46.72 -1.31
N GLU A 55 -20.95 -45.86 -2.26
CA GLU A 55 -21.24 -46.26 -3.63
C GLU A 55 -19.92 -46.66 -4.31
N GLN A 56 -19.83 -47.93 -4.73
CA GLN A 56 -18.76 -48.43 -5.58
C GLN A 56 -18.80 -47.74 -6.96
N PRO A 57 -17.67 -47.24 -7.49
CA PRO A 57 -17.61 -46.78 -8.88
C PRO A 57 -17.58 -47.99 -9.86
N PRO A 58 -18.06 -47.81 -11.10
CA PRO A 58 -18.14 -48.87 -12.11
C PRO A 58 -16.74 -49.29 -12.60
N PRO A 59 -16.58 -50.52 -13.14
CA PRO A 59 -15.28 -51.03 -13.56
C PRO A 59 -14.84 -50.37 -14.87
N TYR A 60 -13.65 -49.75 -14.89
CA TYR A 60 -13.05 -49.23 -16.12
C TYR A 60 -12.15 -50.28 -16.76
N SER A 61 -12.44 -50.61 -18.02
CA SER A 61 -11.66 -51.50 -18.87
C SER A 61 -10.40 -50.80 -19.38
N ALA A 62 -9.30 -51.55 -19.39
CA ALA A 62 -7.98 -51.10 -19.81
C ALA A 62 -7.86 -50.93 -21.33
N ALA A 63 -7.27 -49.82 -21.78
CA ALA A 63 -6.52 -49.74 -23.02
C ALA A 63 -5.40 -48.68 -22.91
N LYS A 64 -4.16 -49.19 -22.82
CA LYS A 64 -2.86 -48.74 -23.40
C LYS A 64 -2.79 -47.25 -23.83
N THR A 65 -1.77 -46.45 -23.49
CA THR A 65 -0.32 -46.71 -23.57
C THR A 65 0.46 -45.55 -22.92
N ASP A 66 1.55 -45.89 -22.24
CA ASP A 66 2.84 -45.16 -22.08
C ASP A 66 2.89 -43.71 -21.57
N THR A 67 3.34 -43.52 -20.33
CA THR A 67 4.76 -43.22 -19.99
C THR A 67 4.84 -42.71 -18.55
N THR A 68 5.54 -43.47 -17.71
CA THR A 68 5.65 -43.31 -16.26
C THR A 68 6.63 -42.21 -15.84
N TRP A 69 6.20 -41.30 -14.97
CA TRP A 69 7.03 -40.79 -13.86
C TRP A 69 6.18 -40.78 -12.58
N THR A 70 6.33 -41.82 -11.76
CA THR A 70 5.82 -41.86 -10.38
C THR A 70 6.93 -41.43 -9.42
N GLN A 71 6.65 -40.41 -8.62
CA GLN A 71 7.25 -40.26 -7.30
C GLN A 71 6.12 -40.48 -6.30
N GLN A 72 6.14 -41.62 -5.61
CA GLN A 72 5.33 -41.83 -4.43
C GLN A 72 6.22 -42.18 -3.25
N SER A 73 5.95 -41.45 -2.19
CA SER A 73 6.42 -41.56 -0.82
C SER A 73 6.27 -42.98 -0.27
N SER A 74 7.26 -43.46 0.47
CA SER A 74 7.12 -44.61 1.35
C SER A 74 7.84 -44.37 2.67
N THR A 75 7.05 -44.27 3.73
CA THR A 75 7.44 -44.54 5.12
C THR A 75 7.40 -46.05 5.35
N GLY A 76 8.49 -46.62 5.85
CA GLY A 76 8.52 -48.00 6.31
C GLY A 76 9.93 -48.42 6.72
N TYR A 77 10.16 -48.50 8.04
CA TYR A 77 11.31 -49.19 8.61
C TYR A 77 11.23 -50.67 8.27
N GLU A 78 12.33 -51.26 7.79
CA GLU A 78 12.71 -52.65 8.11
C GLU A 78 14.24 -52.77 8.01
N SER A 79 14.77 -53.51 8.98
CA SER A 79 16.17 -53.67 9.32
C SER A 79 16.72 -54.94 8.70
N PHE A 80 17.84 -54.88 7.98
CA PHE A 80 18.85 -55.95 8.02
C PHE A 80 20.22 -55.43 7.57
N ARG A 81 21.26 -55.71 8.36
CA ARG A 81 22.67 -55.54 8.03
C ARG A 81 23.15 -56.75 7.24
N ASP A 82 23.99 -56.57 6.23
CA ASP A 82 25.27 -57.29 6.11
C ASP A 82 26.15 -56.81 4.93
N ILE A 83 27.32 -56.26 5.30
CA ILE A 83 28.72 -56.47 4.81
C ILE A 83 29.05 -56.52 3.29
N ILE A 84 29.77 -55.48 2.79
CA ILE A 84 31.11 -55.46 2.10
C ILE A 84 31.25 -54.20 1.19
N PRO A 85 32.44 -53.58 1.09
CA PRO A 85 32.61 -52.15 0.79
C PRO A 85 33.00 -51.87 -0.69
N GLU A 86 33.10 -50.56 -0.98
CA GLU A 86 33.85 -49.99 -2.10
C GLU A 86 33.12 -49.85 -3.45
N ARG A 87 32.44 -48.71 -3.63
CA ARG A 87 32.65 -47.82 -4.79
C ARG A 87 31.95 -46.50 -4.54
N LEU A 88 32.72 -45.42 -4.48
CA LEU A 88 32.22 -44.05 -4.57
C LEU A 88 31.62 -43.84 -5.98
N PRO A 89 30.39 -43.33 -6.12
CA PRO A 89 30.04 -42.54 -7.28
C PRO A 89 29.79 -41.10 -6.83
N ASP A 90 30.37 -40.17 -7.59
CA ASP A 90 30.15 -38.74 -7.52
C ASP A 90 28.66 -38.38 -7.55
N THR A 91 28.04 -38.23 -6.38
CA THR A 91 26.74 -37.58 -6.25
C THR A 91 26.99 -36.12 -5.88
N THR A 92 27.43 -35.32 -6.86
CA THR A 92 27.23 -33.86 -6.76
C THR A 92 25.71 -33.65 -6.75
N PRO A 93 25.11 -33.13 -5.67
CA PRO A 93 23.67 -33.21 -5.52
C PRO A 93 22.98 -32.23 -6.48
N LEU A 94 22.12 -32.77 -7.33
CA LEU A 94 21.20 -32.11 -8.29
C LEU A 94 20.26 -31.06 -7.62
N ILE A 95 20.33 -30.92 -6.29
CA ILE A 95 19.63 -29.94 -5.47
C ILE A 95 20.34 -28.58 -5.47
N ALA A 96 21.66 -28.55 -5.71
CA ALA A 96 22.40 -27.29 -5.81
C ALA A 96 22.03 -26.51 -7.08
N SER A 97 21.85 -27.19 -8.22
CA SER A 97 21.54 -26.55 -9.49
C SER A 97 20.19 -25.81 -9.45
N SER A 98 19.15 -26.37 -8.82
CA SER A 98 17.83 -25.71 -8.72
C SER A 98 17.85 -24.45 -7.84
N SER A 99 18.50 -24.49 -6.67
CA SER A 99 18.57 -23.33 -5.76
C SER A 99 19.38 -22.16 -6.34
N PHE A 100 20.43 -22.45 -7.12
CA PHE A 100 21.20 -21.42 -7.81
C PHE A 100 20.43 -20.84 -9.00
N ASP A 101 19.73 -21.67 -9.77
CA ASP A 101 18.91 -21.21 -10.89
C ASP A 101 17.78 -20.31 -10.41
N ASP A 102 17.06 -20.69 -9.35
CA ASP A 102 16.01 -19.87 -8.72
C ASP A 102 16.52 -18.48 -8.30
N LYS A 103 17.74 -18.41 -7.75
CA LYS A 103 18.36 -17.13 -7.35
C LYS A 103 18.77 -16.29 -8.56
N ILE A 104 19.30 -16.91 -9.61
CA ILE A 104 19.72 -16.23 -10.84
C ILE A 104 18.48 -15.69 -11.56
N VAL A 105 17.46 -16.52 -11.71
CA VAL A 105 16.17 -16.19 -12.32
C VAL A 105 15.47 -15.08 -11.54
N ARG A 106 15.43 -15.15 -10.21
CA ARG A 106 14.97 -14.04 -9.33
C ARG A 106 15.69 -12.73 -9.61
N ARG A 107 17.02 -12.76 -9.63
CA ARG A 107 17.84 -11.55 -9.85
C ARG A 107 17.63 -10.99 -11.24
N ALA A 108 17.45 -11.83 -12.25
CA ALA A 108 17.12 -11.42 -13.61
C ALA A 108 15.74 -10.77 -13.70
N PHE A 109 14.73 -11.33 -13.02
CA PHE A 109 13.40 -10.76 -12.90
C PHE A 109 13.45 -9.36 -12.26
N VAL A 110 14.08 -9.26 -11.09
CA VAL A 110 14.20 -7.99 -10.34
C VAL A 110 14.93 -6.94 -11.19
N ARG A 111 16.04 -7.33 -11.84
CA ARG A 111 16.79 -6.43 -12.75
C ARG A 111 15.91 -5.95 -13.90
N LYS A 112 15.07 -6.82 -14.48
CA LYS A 112 14.18 -6.46 -15.59
C LYS A 112 13.12 -5.44 -15.15
N VAL A 113 12.49 -5.64 -14.00
CA VAL A 113 11.49 -4.70 -13.45
C VAL A 113 12.11 -3.34 -13.17
N PHE A 114 13.23 -3.30 -12.45
CA PHE A 114 13.93 -2.04 -12.15
C PHE A 114 14.47 -1.36 -13.41
N SER A 115 14.87 -2.12 -14.43
CA SER A 115 15.26 -1.53 -15.72
C SER A 115 14.10 -0.83 -16.41
N ILE A 116 12.90 -1.43 -16.40
CA ILE A 116 11.69 -0.81 -16.95
C ILE A 116 11.34 0.45 -16.15
N LEU A 117 11.31 0.33 -14.82
CA LEU A 117 11.05 1.47 -13.93
C LEU A 117 12.02 2.63 -14.18
N THR A 118 13.32 2.33 -14.29
CA THR A 118 14.35 3.37 -14.53
C THR A 118 14.10 4.10 -15.84
N LEU A 119 13.72 3.39 -16.90
CA LEU A 119 13.36 3.99 -18.18
C LEU A 119 12.10 4.86 -18.08
N GLN A 120 11.07 4.40 -17.35
CA GLN A 120 9.86 5.19 -17.11
C GLN A 120 10.18 6.47 -16.35
N LEU A 121 10.92 6.39 -15.24
CA LEU A 121 11.31 7.55 -14.45
C LEU A 121 12.17 8.54 -15.24
N LEU A 122 13.13 8.05 -16.03
CA LEU A 122 13.98 8.89 -16.87
C LEU A 122 13.14 9.65 -17.91
N PHE A 123 12.21 8.96 -18.57
CA PHE A 123 11.31 9.57 -19.53
C PHE A 123 10.44 10.65 -18.86
N THR A 124 9.79 10.31 -17.75
CA THR A 124 8.88 11.23 -17.05
C THR A 124 9.61 12.46 -16.55
N PHE A 125 10.77 12.30 -15.90
CA PHE A 125 11.57 13.43 -15.43
C PHE A 125 12.09 14.29 -16.59
N SER A 126 12.37 13.70 -17.76
CA SER A 126 12.72 14.48 -18.96
C SER A 126 11.54 15.36 -19.40
N VAL A 127 10.32 14.82 -19.43
CA VAL A 127 9.10 15.59 -19.74
C VAL A 127 8.88 16.69 -18.71
N VAL A 128 9.03 16.40 -17.41
CA VAL A 128 8.93 17.39 -16.33
C VAL A 128 9.94 18.52 -16.52
N CYS A 129 11.20 18.21 -16.85
CA CYS A 129 12.21 19.21 -17.16
C CYS A 129 11.80 20.10 -18.34
N VAL A 130 11.30 19.52 -19.44
CA VAL A 130 10.83 20.29 -20.61
C VAL A 130 9.71 21.26 -20.20
N PHE A 131 8.71 20.80 -19.46
CA PHE A 131 7.60 21.64 -19.01
C PHE A 131 8.02 22.72 -17.98
N THR A 132 9.08 22.45 -17.22
CA THR A 132 9.55 23.33 -16.14
C THR A 132 10.50 24.42 -16.64
N PHE A 133 11.36 24.10 -17.61
CA PHE A 133 12.42 24.99 -18.11
C PHE A 133 12.11 25.64 -19.45
N SER A 134 11.27 25.05 -20.29
CA SER A 134 10.86 25.69 -21.55
C SER A 134 9.79 26.74 -21.27
N SER A 135 10.15 28.02 -21.45
CA SER A 135 9.21 29.13 -21.32
C SER A 135 8.01 28.99 -22.28
N VAL A 136 8.25 28.56 -23.52
CA VAL A 136 7.20 28.37 -24.53
C VAL A 136 6.16 27.33 -24.08
N VAL A 137 6.62 26.19 -23.54
CA VAL A 137 5.72 25.12 -23.08
C VAL A 137 5.00 25.55 -21.81
N LYS A 138 5.73 26.16 -20.87
CA LYS A 138 5.20 26.66 -19.61
C LYS A 138 4.12 27.71 -19.84
N ASP A 139 4.36 28.69 -20.69
CA ASP A 139 3.40 29.75 -21.01
C ASP A 139 2.17 29.19 -21.73
N ALA A 140 2.34 28.25 -22.68
CA ALA A 140 1.23 27.62 -23.39
C ALA A 140 0.28 26.85 -22.45
N VAL A 141 0.85 26.12 -21.48
CA VAL A 141 0.09 25.33 -20.50
C VAL A 141 -0.55 26.22 -19.44
N GLN A 142 0.14 27.26 -18.96
CA GLN A 142 -0.38 28.17 -17.95
C GLN A 142 -1.48 29.10 -18.49
N THR A 143 -1.42 29.47 -19.78
CA THR A 143 -2.44 30.32 -20.42
C THR A 143 -3.77 29.59 -20.61
N SER A 144 -3.73 28.26 -20.78
CA SER A 144 -4.91 27.46 -21.06
C SER A 144 -5.27 26.56 -19.88
N LEU A 145 -6.25 26.97 -19.07
CA LEU A 145 -6.84 26.10 -18.03
C LEU A 145 -7.29 24.75 -18.61
N GLY A 146 -7.69 24.75 -19.89
CA GLY A 146 -8.00 23.55 -20.66
C GLY A 146 -6.84 22.56 -20.76
N ALA A 147 -5.59 23.01 -20.93
CA ALA A 147 -4.43 22.11 -20.94
C ALA A 147 -4.26 21.42 -19.59
N TYR A 148 -4.33 22.18 -18.48
CA TYR A 148 -4.27 21.62 -17.13
C TYR A 148 -5.36 20.57 -16.89
N LEU A 149 -6.63 20.92 -17.15
CA LEU A 149 -7.75 20.01 -16.91
C LEU A 149 -7.73 18.80 -17.87
N SER A 150 -7.30 19.00 -19.12
CA SER A 150 -7.14 17.90 -20.08
C SER A 150 -6.11 16.87 -19.60
N SER A 151 -5.01 17.31 -18.98
CA SER A 151 -3.96 16.41 -18.51
C SER A 151 -4.48 15.46 -17.42
N ILE A 152 -5.28 15.98 -16.49
CA ILE A 152 -5.92 15.20 -15.43
C ILE A 152 -6.96 14.25 -16.02
N ILE A 153 -7.84 14.73 -16.90
CA ILE A 153 -8.88 13.91 -17.53
C ILE A 153 -8.26 12.76 -18.34
N ILE A 154 -7.23 13.04 -19.15
CA ILE A 154 -6.55 12.02 -19.97
C ILE A 154 -5.94 10.95 -19.06
N PHE A 155 -5.21 11.35 -18.01
CA PHE A 155 -4.63 10.38 -17.07
C PHE A 155 -5.70 9.54 -16.37
N LEU A 156 -6.80 10.17 -15.93
CA LEU A 156 -7.89 9.49 -15.26
C LEU A 156 -8.59 8.48 -16.19
N VAL A 157 -8.92 8.89 -17.42
CA VAL A 157 -9.55 8.01 -18.43
C VAL A 157 -8.65 6.83 -18.76
N VAL A 158 -7.35 7.07 -18.99
CA VAL A 158 -6.37 6.00 -19.25
C VAL A 158 -6.28 5.02 -18.07
N SER A 159 -6.18 5.55 -16.86
CA SER A 159 -6.04 4.75 -15.63
C SER A 159 -7.30 3.93 -15.34
N LEU A 160 -8.49 4.51 -15.53
CA LEU A 160 -9.77 3.80 -15.39
C LEU A 160 -9.93 2.73 -16.48
N ALA A 161 -9.60 3.04 -17.73
CA ALA A 161 -9.71 2.09 -18.84
C ALA A 161 -8.86 0.84 -18.59
N LEU A 162 -7.63 1.02 -18.10
CA LEU A 162 -6.74 -0.10 -17.74
C LEU A 162 -7.20 -0.84 -16.48
N SER A 163 -7.78 -0.13 -15.51
CA SER A 163 -8.34 -0.74 -14.31
C SER A 163 -9.56 -1.59 -14.59
N TYR A 164 -10.43 -1.17 -15.52
CA TYR A 164 -11.62 -1.94 -15.92
C TYR A 164 -11.27 -3.15 -16.79
N ARG A 165 -10.22 -3.05 -17.61
CA ARG A 165 -9.80 -4.09 -18.57
C ARG A 165 -8.50 -4.79 -18.14
N ARG A 166 -8.37 -5.17 -16.86
CA ARG A 166 -7.16 -5.84 -16.35
C ARG A 166 -6.80 -7.11 -17.14
N ASP A 167 -7.78 -7.89 -17.60
CA ASP A 167 -7.54 -9.09 -18.39
C ASP A 167 -6.99 -8.82 -19.80
N PHE A 168 -7.30 -7.64 -20.36
CA PHE A 168 -6.78 -7.22 -21.66
C PHE A 168 -5.36 -6.66 -21.54
N SER A 169 -5.09 -5.88 -20.49
CA SER A 169 -3.73 -5.40 -20.18
C SER A 169 -2.79 -6.53 -19.75
N ARG A 170 -3.29 -7.71 -19.40
CA ARG A 170 -2.44 -8.84 -18.99
C ARG A 170 -1.80 -9.56 -20.17
N ARG A 171 -2.48 -9.62 -21.32
CA ARG A 171 -1.98 -10.36 -22.48
C ARG A 171 -0.84 -9.64 -23.19
N HIS A 172 0.20 -10.37 -23.57
CA HIS A 172 1.20 -9.85 -24.50
C HIS A 172 0.54 -9.61 -25.88
N PRO A 173 0.79 -8.47 -26.57
CA PRO A 173 1.69 -7.36 -26.23
C PRO A 173 1.02 -6.18 -25.49
N TRP A 174 -0.29 -6.26 -25.22
CA TRP A 174 -1.10 -5.18 -24.64
C TRP A 174 -0.60 -4.67 -23.30
N ASN A 175 0.08 -5.51 -22.50
CA ASN A 175 0.68 -5.10 -21.23
C ASN A 175 1.77 -4.03 -21.40
N ILE A 176 2.62 -4.17 -22.42
CA ILE A 176 3.66 -3.19 -22.72
C ILE A 176 3.04 -1.90 -23.26
N LEU A 177 2.01 -2.01 -24.11
CA LEU A 177 1.29 -0.84 -24.59
C LEU A 177 0.60 -0.07 -23.45
N GLY A 178 -0.05 -0.78 -22.53
CA GLY A 178 -0.65 -0.19 -21.33
C GLY A 178 0.37 0.56 -20.50
N LEU A 179 1.55 -0.04 -20.28
CA LEU A 179 2.66 0.60 -19.59
C LEU A 179 3.09 1.91 -20.28
N VAL A 180 3.29 1.89 -21.60
CA VAL A 180 3.70 3.09 -22.35
C VAL A 180 2.64 4.17 -22.29
N VAL A 181 1.36 3.82 -22.48
CA VAL A 181 0.25 4.78 -22.47
C VAL A 181 0.08 5.43 -21.09
N VAL A 182 0.20 4.66 -20.00
CA VAL A 182 0.19 5.22 -18.63
C VAL A 182 1.40 6.10 -18.37
N THR A 183 2.57 5.68 -18.85
CA THR A 183 3.80 6.47 -18.68
C THR A 183 3.64 7.82 -19.38
N LEU A 184 3.16 7.83 -20.64
CA LEU A 184 2.92 9.05 -21.40
C LEU A 184 1.87 9.97 -20.75
N SER A 185 0.71 9.41 -20.37
CA SER A 185 -0.37 10.20 -19.79
C SER A 185 0.00 10.77 -18.43
N LEU A 186 0.66 9.98 -17.57
CA LEU A 186 1.15 10.45 -16.28
C LEU A 186 2.26 11.49 -16.45
N SER A 187 3.18 11.28 -17.38
CA SER A 187 4.24 12.26 -17.65
C SER A 187 3.68 13.62 -18.08
N TYR A 188 2.62 13.61 -18.91
CA TYR A 188 1.93 14.84 -19.31
C TYR A 188 1.25 15.52 -18.11
N MET A 189 0.54 14.75 -17.27
CA MET A 189 -0.10 15.28 -16.06
C MET A 189 0.93 15.87 -15.09
N VAL A 190 1.97 15.12 -14.76
CA VAL A 190 3.03 15.53 -13.82
C VAL A 190 3.81 16.72 -14.36
N GLY A 191 4.17 16.73 -15.65
CA GLY A 191 4.84 17.86 -16.29
C GLY A 191 3.99 19.13 -16.28
N THR A 192 2.69 18.98 -16.54
CA THR A 192 1.73 20.09 -16.45
C THR A 192 1.66 20.66 -15.04
N ILE A 193 1.52 19.83 -14.01
CA ILE A 193 1.51 20.27 -12.60
C ILE A 193 2.83 20.94 -12.20
N ALA A 194 3.97 20.37 -12.60
CA ALA A 194 5.29 20.92 -12.34
C ALA A 194 5.49 22.30 -12.99
N SER A 195 4.89 22.55 -14.16
CA SER A 195 4.95 23.85 -14.82
C SER A 195 4.36 24.99 -13.97
N PHE A 196 3.39 24.72 -13.08
CA PHE A 196 2.81 25.72 -12.18
C PHE A 196 3.66 26.00 -10.94
N HIS A 197 4.72 25.22 -10.72
CA HIS A 197 5.65 25.37 -9.60
C HIS A 197 6.92 26.14 -10.01
N GLY A 198 7.61 26.67 -9.01
CA GLY A 198 8.91 27.30 -9.23
C GLY A 198 9.94 26.27 -9.68
N SER A 199 10.72 26.58 -10.71
CA SER A 199 11.67 25.62 -11.30
C SER A 199 12.70 25.11 -10.28
N THR A 200 13.13 25.94 -9.33
CA THR A 200 13.99 25.53 -8.22
C THR A 200 13.30 24.50 -7.30
N SER A 201 12.02 24.71 -6.98
CA SER A 201 11.24 23.76 -6.18
C SER A 201 11.14 22.41 -6.87
N VAL A 202 10.80 22.42 -8.17
CA VAL A 202 10.69 21.19 -8.98
C VAL A 202 11.99 20.39 -8.96
N VAL A 203 13.15 21.02 -9.18
CA VAL A 203 14.45 20.33 -9.19
C VAL A 203 14.80 19.76 -7.81
N ILE A 204 14.58 20.52 -6.74
CA ILE A 204 14.81 20.04 -5.38
C ILE A 204 13.93 18.83 -5.10
N THR A 205 12.63 18.93 -5.40
CA THR A 205 11.67 17.84 -5.21
C THR A 205 12.05 16.60 -6.03
N MET A 206 12.47 16.75 -7.30
CA MET A 206 12.97 15.63 -8.11
C MET A 206 14.16 14.93 -7.44
N GLY A 207 15.12 15.69 -6.92
CA GLY A 207 16.27 15.14 -6.20
C GLY A 207 15.88 14.41 -4.91
N VAL A 208 14.97 15.00 -4.12
CA VAL A 208 14.46 14.39 -2.89
C VAL A 208 13.68 13.11 -3.19
N THR A 209 12.77 13.11 -4.18
CA THR A 209 12.03 11.91 -4.57
C THR A 209 13.00 10.81 -4.98
N LEU A 210 14.01 11.10 -5.81
CA LEU A 210 15.00 10.10 -6.21
C LEU A 210 15.73 9.52 -5.00
N ALA A 211 16.17 10.36 -4.06
CA ALA A 211 16.84 9.92 -2.84
C ALA A 211 15.94 9.04 -1.96
N VAL A 212 14.70 9.45 -1.72
CA VAL A 212 13.71 8.69 -0.94
C VAL A 212 13.39 7.35 -1.61
N THR A 213 13.17 7.35 -2.92
CA THR A 213 12.92 6.12 -3.69
C THR A 213 14.10 5.15 -3.61
N VAL A 214 15.33 5.62 -3.82
CA VAL A 214 16.53 4.77 -3.71
C VAL A 214 16.69 4.23 -2.28
N ALA A 215 16.50 5.08 -1.27
CA ALA A 215 16.57 4.66 0.13
C ALA A 215 15.55 3.57 0.45
N ILE A 216 14.29 3.73 0.03
CA ILE A 216 13.23 2.75 0.23
C ILE A 216 13.52 1.45 -0.53
N ILE A 217 13.97 1.52 -1.79
CA ILE A 217 14.33 0.32 -2.56
C ILE A 217 15.45 -0.47 -1.86
N VAL A 218 16.51 0.22 -1.41
CA VAL A 218 17.64 -0.41 -0.70
C VAL A 218 17.16 -0.99 0.63
N PHE A 219 16.34 -0.26 1.39
CA PHE A 219 15.79 -0.72 2.66
C PHE A 219 14.88 -1.95 2.47
N SER A 220 13.98 -1.91 1.48
CA SER A 220 13.10 -3.03 1.12
C SER A 220 13.85 -4.26 0.63
N ALA A 221 15.07 -4.09 0.09
CA ALA A 221 15.91 -5.21 -0.32
C ALA A 221 16.60 -5.89 0.88
N GLN A 222 16.82 -5.16 1.97
CA GLN A 222 17.48 -5.66 3.18
C GLN A 222 16.50 -6.23 4.20
N THR A 223 15.34 -5.59 4.36
CA THR A 223 14.38 -5.89 5.42
C THR A 223 13.20 -6.70 4.90
N ARG A 224 12.77 -7.72 5.67
CA ARG A 224 11.54 -8.47 5.44
C ARG A 224 10.51 -8.04 6.47
N TYR A 225 9.39 -7.45 6.04
CA TYR A 225 8.27 -7.11 6.92
C TYR A 225 7.09 -8.06 6.74
N ASP A 226 6.33 -8.26 7.82
CA ASP A 226 5.05 -8.95 7.78
C ASP A 226 3.99 -8.05 7.13
N PHE A 227 3.64 -8.39 5.89
CA PHE A 227 2.74 -7.59 5.05
C PHE A 227 1.37 -7.32 5.68
N THR A 228 0.85 -8.21 6.53
CA THR A 228 -0.48 -8.08 7.14
C THR A 228 -0.61 -6.84 8.03
N VAL A 229 0.40 -6.55 8.86
CA VAL A 229 0.39 -5.36 9.72
C VAL A 229 0.60 -4.10 8.88
N CYS A 230 1.46 -4.19 7.86
CA CYS A 230 1.78 -3.06 6.99
C CYS A 230 0.56 -2.60 6.16
N TYR A 231 -0.20 -3.54 5.59
CA TYR A 231 -1.45 -3.21 4.88
C TYR A 231 -2.52 -2.60 5.79
N GLY A 232 -2.63 -3.06 7.05
CA GLY A 232 -3.53 -2.46 8.03
C GLY A 232 -3.18 -1.01 8.36
N VAL A 233 -1.90 -0.73 8.62
CA VAL A 233 -1.40 0.64 8.87
C VAL A 233 -1.60 1.53 7.65
N LEU A 234 -1.33 1.04 6.44
CA LEU A 234 -1.56 1.78 5.20
C LEU A 234 -3.02 2.16 4.99
N LEU A 235 -3.95 1.25 5.29
CA LEU A 235 -5.38 1.52 5.14
C LEU A 235 -5.82 2.64 6.09
N ILE A 236 -5.38 2.58 7.35
CA ILE A 236 -5.67 3.61 8.36
C ILE A 236 -5.09 4.95 7.90
N LEU A 237 -3.80 4.98 7.55
CA LEU A 237 -3.11 6.21 7.14
C LEU A 237 -3.71 6.79 5.85
N SER A 238 -4.16 5.95 4.92
CA SER A 238 -4.85 6.40 3.69
C SER A 238 -6.18 7.07 4.00
N VAL A 239 -6.99 6.48 4.87
CA VAL A 239 -8.29 7.05 5.28
C VAL A 239 -8.07 8.36 6.02
N ASP A 240 -7.09 8.41 6.94
CA ASP A 240 -6.72 9.64 7.66
C ASP A 240 -6.29 10.74 6.70
N LEU A 241 -5.54 10.41 5.65
CA LEU A 241 -5.10 11.38 4.65
C LEU A 241 -6.25 11.95 3.81
N ILE A 242 -7.22 11.11 3.46
CA ILE A 242 -8.43 11.52 2.75
C ILE A 242 -9.24 12.46 3.65
N MET A 243 -9.44 12.09 4.91
CA MET A 243 -10.13 12.93 5.90
C MET A 243 -9.42 14.27 6.08
N PHE A 244 -8.10 14.25 6.27
CA PHE A 244 -7.29 15.45 6.42
C PHE A 244 -7.31 16.34 5.17
N GLY A 245 -7.35 15.75 3.97
CA GLY A 245 -7.52 16.49 2.71
C GLY A 245 -8.86 17.22 2.60
N ILE A 246 -9.95 16.58 3.05
CA ILE A 246 -11.27 17.22 3.12
C ILE A 246 -11.23 18.39 4.12
N PHE A 247 -10.66 18.19 5.31
CA PHE A 247 -10.53 19.27 6.31
C PHE A 247 -9.65 20.43 5.81
N SER A 248 -8.55 20.12 5.14
CA SER A 248 -7.62 21.13 4.59
C SER A 248 -8.27 21.99 3.49
N THR A 249 -9.33 21.48 2.83
CA THR A 249 -10.11 22.27 1.86
C THR A 249 -10.89 23.40 2.53
N PHE A 250 -11.40 23.19 3.74
CA PHE A 250 -12.14 24.22 4.49
C PHE A 250 -11.23 25.10 5.35
N TYR A 251 -10.14 24.55 5.89
CA TYR A 251 -9.21 25.22 6.79
C TYR A 251 -7.80 25.33 6.18
N SER A 252 -7.73 25.87 4.96
CA SER A 252 -6.47 26.03 4.23
C SER A 252 -5.53 26.97 4.99
N SER A 253 -4.42 26.42 5.48
CA SER A 253 -3.31 27.18 6.07
C SER A 253 -2.00 26.70 5.48
N TYR A 254 -1.00 27.57 5.40
CA TYR A 254 0.31 27.23 4.85
C TYR A 254 0.94 26.01 5.53
N LEU A 255 0.77 25.88 6.86
CA LEU A 255 1.22 24.70 7.60
C LEU A 255 0.42 23.45 7.25
N GLY A 256 -0.88 23.58 7.01
CA GLY A 256 -1.76 22.47 6.59
C GLY A 256 -1.35 21.90 5.23
N ASP A 257 -0.97 22.75 4.28
CA ASP A 257 -0.53 22.32 2.95
C ASP A 257 0.80 21.56 2.98
N ILE A 258 1.76 22.05 3.77
CA ILE A 258 3.03 21.35 3.99
C ILE A 258 2.76 20.01 4.70
N ALA A 259 1.94 20.01 5.75
CA ALA A 259 1.60 18.80 6.48
C ALA A 259 0.92 17.77 5.56
N TYR A 260 -0.02 18.20 4.73
CA TYR A 260 -0.71 17.34 3.76
C TYR A 260 0.27 16.71 2.76
N GLY A 261 1.18 17.52 2.21
CA GLY A 261 2.26 17.03 1.34
C GLY A 261 3.16 16.00 2.02
N CYS A 262 3.58 16.27 3.26
CA CYS A 262 4.43 15.36 4.04
C CYS A 262 3.73 14.04 4.39
N PHE A 263 2.49 14.10 4.89
CA PHE A 263 1.71 12.89 5.16
C PHE A 263 1.50 12.08 3.88
N GLY A 264 1.20 12.75 2.75
CA GLY A 264 0.96 12.07 1.48
C GLY A 264 2.22 11.38 0.96
N ALA A 265 3.35 12.08 1.00
CA ALA A 265 4.65 11.52 0.66
C ALA A 265 5.00 10.32 1.57
N LEU A 266 4.69 10.39 2.87
CA LEU A 266 4.90 9.29 3.81
C LEU A 266 4.02 8.09 3.47
N LEU A 267 2.74 8.31 3.16
CA LEU A 267 1.81 7.25 2.76
C LEU A 267 2.31 6.51 1.53
N TYR A 268 2.63 7.24 0.45
CA TYR A 268 3.11 6.62 -0.79
C TYR A 268 4.52 6.04 -0.65
N SER A 269 5.33 6.53 0.29
CA SER A 269 6.60 5.89 0.66
C SER A 269 6.38 4.51 1.30
N LEU A 270 5.33 4.34 2.11
CA LEU A 270 4.96 3.04 2.67
C LEU A 270 4.39 2.11 1.59
N PHE A 271 3.56 2.61 0.66
CA PHE A 271 3.10 1.83 -0.51
C PHE A 271 4.29 1.36 -1.35
N LEU A 272 5.22 2.27 -1.68
CA LEU A 272 6.44 1.95 -2.41
C LEU A 272 7.26 0.87 -1.70
N MET A 273 7.36 0.93 -0.37
CA MET A 273 8.07 -0.07 0.42
C MET A 273 7.42 -1.45 0.26
N ILE A 274 6.09 -1.54 0.40
CA ILE A 274 5.35 -2.78 0.23
C ILE A 274 5.49 -3.31 -1.19
N ASP A 275 5.30 -2.49 -2.21
CA ASP A 275 5.35 -2.92 -3.60
C ASP A 275 6.75 -3.40 -3.99
N CYS A 276 7.80 -2.73 -3.49
CA CYS A 276 9.17 -3.22 -3.60
C CYS A 276 9.36 -4.58 -2.93
N GLN A 277 8.83 -4.78 -1.72
CA GLN A 277 8.95 -6.04 -1.00
C GLN A 277 8.13 -7.17 -1.64
N LEU A 278 6.93 -6.87 -2.15
CA LEU A 278 6.07 -7.82 -2.86
C LEU A 278 6.74 -8.29 -4.15
N MET A 279 7.35 -7.35 -4.90
CA MET A 279 8.14 -7.64 -6.08
C MET A 279 9.37 -8.50 -5.76
N MET A 280 10.13 -8.16 -4.71
CA MET A 280 11.36 -8.89 -4.33
C MET A 280 11.11 -10.22 -3.60
N GLY A 281 9.93 -10.40 -3.00
CA GLY A 281 9.56 -11.56 -2.18
C GLY A 281 8.60 -12.52 -2.87
N ALA A 282 7.36 -12.08 -3.12
CA ALA A 282 6.27 -12.94 -3.57
C ALA A 282 6.31 -13.19 -5.09
N MET A 283 6.48 -12.13 -5.88
CA MET A 283 6.50 -12.22 -7.35
C MET A 283 7.75 -12.90 -7.88
N SER A 284 8.87 -12.82 -7.15
CA SER A 284 10.06 -13.52 -7.57
C SER A 284 9.90 -15.06 -7.59
N ASN A 285 8.95 -15.61 -6.84
CA ASN A 285 8.68 -17.05 -6.84
C ASN A 285 7.70 -17.45 -7.95
N ARG A 286 7.05 -16.48 -8.61
CA ARG A 286 6.06 -16.69 -9.67
C ARG A 286 6.50 -15.96 -10.94
N LEU A 287 7.08 -16.74 -11.85
CA LEU A 287 7.68 -16.26 -13.10
C LEU A 287 6.67 -15.93 -14.21
N SER A 288 5.53 -15.31 -13.88
CA SER A 288 4.61 -14.90 -14.94
C SER A 288 5.11 -13.59 -15.60
N PRO A 289 5.23 -13.56 -16.95
CA PRO A 289 5.66 -12.36 -17.66
C PRO A 289 4.72 -11.15 -17.48
N GLU A 290 3.53 -11.37 -16.95
CA GLU A 290 2.49 -10.36 -16.85
C GLU A 290 2.57 -9.60 -15.52
N GLU A 291 3.01 -10.29 -14.47
CA GLU A 291 3.14 -9.78 -13.10
C GLU A 291 4.24 -8.73 -12.95
N TYR A 292 5.34 -8.86 -13.70
CA TYR A 292 6.47 -7.92 -13.60
C TYR A 292 6.15 -6.53 -14.17
N ILE A 293 5.32 -6.45 -15.21
CA ILE A 293 4.93 -5.18 -15.83
C ILE A 293 3.97 -4.43 -14.90
N ASN A 294 3.02 -5.15 -14.30
CA ASN A 294 2.11 -4.56 -13.33
C ASN A 294 2.85 -4.11 -12.06
N ALA A 295 3.84 -4.88 -11.58
CA ALA A 295 4.69 -4.47 -10.48
C ALA A 295 5.52 -3.21 -10.82
N ALA A 296 6.13 -3.15 -12.01
CA ALA A 296 6.84 -1.97 -12.49
C ALA A 296 5.92 -0.74 -12.52
N LEU A 297 4.69 -0.92 -13.02
CA LEU A 297 3.68 0.13 -13.13
C LEU A 297 3.28 0.67 -11.75
N ASN A 298 2.97 -0.19 -10.78
CA ASN A 298 2.59 0.27 -9.45
C ASN A 298 3.73 1.02 -8.76
N ILE A 299 4.95 0.46 -8.78
CA ILE A 299 6.14 1.12 -8.23
C ILE A 299 6.36 2.49 -8.92
N TYR A 300 6.17 2.57 -10.23
CA TYR A 300 6.25 3.82 -10.97
C TYR A 300 5.19 4.85 -10.52
N LEU A 301 3.94 4.43 -10.33
CA LEU A 301 2.87 5.31 -9.84
C LEU A 301 3.19 5.83 -8.44
N ASP A 302 3.65 4.98 -7.52
CA ASP A 302 4.00 5.38 -6.16
C ASP A 302 5.12 6.43 -6.16
N VAL A 303 6.18 6.22 -6.95
CA VAL A 303 7.28 7.20 -7.06
C VAL A 303 6.79 8.54 -7.60
N MET A 304 5.91 8.54 -8.61
CA MET A 304 5.34 9.77 -9.15
C MET A 304 4.38 10.46 -8.18
N LEU A 305 3.64 9.69 -7.37
CA LEU A 305 2.78 10.25 -6.33
C LEU A 305 3.61 10.87 -5.21
N ILE A 306 4.70 10.21 -4.76
CA ILE A 306 5.66 10.82 -3.82
C ILE A 306 6.18 12.15 -4.38
N PHE A 307 6.55 12.20 -5.67
CA PHE A 307 6.98 13.45 -6.32
C PHE A 307 5.90 14.54 -6.26
N LEU A 308 4.66 14.23 -6.64
CA LEU A 308 3.56 15.20 -6.63
C LEU A 308 3.22 15.71 -5.23
N TYR A 309 3.22 14.83 -4.22
CA TYR A 309 2.95 15.22 -2.83
C TYR A 309 4.07 16.07 -2.24
N LEU A 310 5.34 15.76 -2.55
CA LEU A 310 6.48 16.59 -2.13
C LEU A 310 6.57 17.92 -2.90
N LEU A 311 6.06 17.97 -4.12
CA LEU A 311 5.96 19.21 -4.89
C LEU A 311 4.94 20.17 -4.23
N GLY A 312 3.93 19.59 -3.57
CA GLY A 312 2.97 20.30 -2.75
C GLY A 312 1.87 20.98 -3.56
N ARG A 313 0.95 21.62 -2.84
CA ARG A 313 -0.10 22.46 -3.42
C ARG A 313 0.37 23.91 -3.37
N ARG A 314 0.25 24.62 -4.50
CA ARG A 314 0.51 26.06 -4.59
C ARG A 314 -0.62 26.87 -3.95
#